data_AF-A0A392S6T7-F1
#
_entry.id   AF-A0A392S6T7-F1
#
_cell.length_a   1.000
_cell.length_b   1.000
_cell.length_c   1.000
_cell.angle_alpha   90.00
_cell.angle_beta   90.00
_cell.angle_gamma   90.00
#
_symmetry.space_group_name_H-M   'P 1'
#
loop_
_entity.id
_entity.type
_entity.pdbx_description
1 polymer ?
#
loop_
_entity_poly.entity_id
_entity_poly.type
_entity_poly.pdbx_seq_one_letter_code
_entity_poly.pdbx_strand_id
1 'polypeptide(L)'
;AGRARLLKLNELEEWRERAYENAVLYKARTKRYHGAHLVPKKFHEGQLVLLFNSRFKLFPGKLKSKWSGPFVVKEVFPHGAVEIFKSGEETQSFK
;
A
#
# COMPACT_ATOMS: atom_id res chain seq x y z
N ALA A 1 33.12 1.80 39.89
CA ALA A 1 33.08 1.45 38.45
C ALA A 1 31.76 0.76 38.03
N GLY A 2 31.29 -0.30 38.70
CA GLY A 2 30.11 -1.08 38.24
C GLY A 2 28.74 -0.36 38.26
N ARG A 3 28.43 0.41 39.32
CA ARG A 3 27.12 1.11 39.45
C ARG A 3 26.90 2.17 38.36
N ALA A 4 27.94 2.93 38.01
CA ALA A 4 27.87 3.92 36.93
C ALA A 4 27.61 3.28 35.56
N ARG A 5 28.16 2.07 35.32
CA ARG A 5 27.88 1.30 34.11
C ARG A 5 26.43 0.81 34.07
N LEU A 6 25.88 0.37 35.20
CA LEU A 6 24.48 -0.07 35.30
C LEU A 6 23.49 1.06 35.01
N LEU A 7 23.72 2.25 35.58
CA LEU A 7 22.87 3.44 35.34
C LEU A 7 22.85 3.80 33.85
N LYS A 8 24.01 3.82 33.20
CA LYS A 8 24.12 4.09 31.77
C LYS A 8 23.40 3.07 30.89
N LEU A 9 23.38 1.79 31.31
CA LEU A 9 22.62 0.75 30.60
C LEU A 9 21.10 0.94 30.76
N ASN A 10 20.64 1.27 31.97
CA ASN A 10 19.23 1.55 32.24
C ASN A 10 18.73 2.75 31.42
N GLU A 11 19.52 3.83 31.37
CA GLU A 11 19.21 4.97 30.51
C GLU A 11 19.00 4.52 29.06
N LEU A 12 19.95 3.78 28.47
CA LEU A 12 19.86 3.30 27.09
C LEU A 12 18.61 2.43 26.83
N GLU A 13 18.20 1.64 27.82
CA GLU A 13 16.98 0.83 27.73
C GLU A 13 15.73 1.72 27.70
N GLU A 14 15.65 2.74 28.54
CA GLU A 14 14.56 3.73 28.51
C GLU A 14 14.50 4.48 27.17
N TRP A 15 15.64 4.85 26.58
CA TRP A 15 15.68 5.47 25.26
C TRP A 15 15.13 4.54 24.18
N ARG A 16 15.45 3.25 24.27
CA ARG A 16 14.98 2.23 23.33
C ARG A 16 13.47 2.02 23.46
N GLU A 17 12.96 1.93 24.68
CA GLU A 17 11.53 1.77 24.94
C GLU A 17 10.75 2.97 24.42
N ARG A 18 11.18 4.20 24.74
CA ARG A 18 10.60 5.43 24.18
C ARG A 18 10.62 5.45 22.66
N ALA A 19 11.71 4.98 22.03
CA ALA A 19 11.78 4.91 20.57
C ALA A 19 10.77 3.91 19.98
N TYR A 20 10.58 2.75 20.62
CA TYR A 20 9.58 1.76 20.18
C TYR A 20 8.15 2.28 20.34
N GLU A 21 7.81 2.87 21.48
CA GLU A 21 6.50 3.47 21.71
C GLU A 21 6.18 4.55 20.68
N ASN A 22 7.15 5.43 20.41
CA ASN A 22 7.02 6.47 19.40
C ASN A 22 6.81 5.88 18.00
N ALA A 23 7.54 4.82 17.64
CA ALA A 23 7.38 4.15 16.35
C ALA A 23 5.99 3.50 16.19
N VAL A 24 5.48 2.87 17.26
CA VAL A 24 4.12 2.29 17.29
C VAL A 24 3.07 3.38 17.12
N LEU A 25 3.20 4.48 17.88
CA LEU A 25 2.28 5.61 17.81
C LEU A 25 2.27 6.27 16.43
N TYR A 26 3.45 6.46 15.83
CA TYR A 26 3.58 7.02 14.49
C TYR A 26 2.88 6.14 13.44
N LYS A 27 3.11 4.83 13.47
CA LYS A 27 2.44 3.87 12.57
C LYS A 27 0.93 3.87 12.76
N ALA A 28 0.45 3.91 14.01
CA ALA A 28 -0.97 3.97 14.32
C ALA A 28 -1.63 5.24 13.80
N ARG A 29 -1.01 6.41 14.03
CA ARG A 29 -1.48 7.71 13.50
C ARG A 29 -1.55 7.72 11.99
N THR A 30 -0.49 7.24 11.33
CA THR A 30 -0.41 7.17 9.87
C THR A 30 -1.49 6.24 9.30
N LYS A 31 -1.70 5.07 9.91
CA LYS A 31 -2.75 4.13 9.51
C LYS A 31 -4.15 4.73 9.68
N ARG A 32 -4.41 5.41 10.81
CA ARG A 32 -5.71 6.07 11.06
C ARG A 32 -5.97 7.17 10.04
N TYR A 33 -4.99 8.04 9.80
CA TYR A 33 -5.08 9.09 8.80
C TYR A 33 -5.34 8.50 7.41
N HIS A 34 -4.53 7.53 6.99
CA HIS A 34 -4.67 6.93 5.67
C HIS A 34 -6.03 6.20 5.49
N GLY A 35 -6.45 5.42 6.50
CA GLY A 35 -7.73 4.73 6.49
C GLY A 35 -8.93 5.67 6.44
N ALA A 36 -8.86 6.83 7.12
CA ALA A 36 -9.93 7.83 7.08
C ALA A 36 -10.14 8.46 5.69
N HIS A 37 -9.09 8.50 4.86
CA HIS A 37 -9.16 9.06 3.50
C HIS A 37 -9.43 7.99 2.42
N LEU A 38 -9.47 6.71 2.79
CA LEU A 38 -9.71 5.64 1.84
C LEU A 38 -11.22 5.55 1.52
N VAL A 39 -11.60 6.04 0.36
CA VAL A 39 -12.98 5.89 -0.14
C VAL A 39 -13.10 4.57 -0.89
N PRO A 40 -13.97 3.63 -0.48
CA PRO A 40 -14.18 2.40 -1.20
C PRO A 40 -14.76 2.71 -2.59
N LYS A 41 -14.06 2.28 -3.64
CA LYS A 41 -14.54 2.40 -5.00
C LYS A 41 -15.36 1.16 -5.36
N LYS A 42 -16.60 1.36 -5.76
CA LYS A 42 -17.43 0.29 -6.34
C LYS A 42 -17.19 0.24 -7.84
N PHE A 43 -16.94 -0.95 -8.36
CA PHE A 43 -16.79 -1.22 -9.79
C PHE A 43 -18.06 -1.88 -10.31
N HIS A 44 -18.34 -1.65 -11.59
CA HIS A 44 -19.46 -2.27 -12.30
C HIS A 44 -18.94 -2.92 -13.57
N GLU A 45 -19.62 -3.96 -14.03
CA GLU A 45 -19.33 -4.62 -15.30
C GLU A 45 -19.43 -3.63 -16.46
N GLY A 46 -18.53 -3.74 -17.44
CA GLY A 46 -18.41 -2.81 -18.57
C GLY A 46 -17.69 -1.50 -18.25
N GLN A 47 -17.30 -1.24 -16.99
CA GLN A 47 -16.57 -0.03 -16.65
C GLN A 47 -15.12 -0.05 -17.16
N LEU A 48 -14.67 1.06 -17.73
CA LEU A 48 -13.26 1.26 -18.09
C LEU A 48 -12.42 1.59 -16.84
N VAL A 49 -11.34 0.83 -16.65
CA VAL A 49 -10.43 0.94 -15.51
C VAL A 49 -8.96 0.91 -15.96
N LEU A 50 -8.09 1.52 -15.15
CA LEU A 50 -6.63 1.45 -15.32
C LEU A 50 -6.05 0.52 -14.25
N LEU A 51 -5.07 -0.29 -14.62
CA LEU A 51 -4.37 -1.16 -13.67
C LEU A 51 -3.12 -0.46 -13.11
N PHE A 52 -3.00 -0.42 -11.78
CA PHE A 52 -1.80 0.12 -11.13
C PHE A 52 -0.73 -0.96 -10.96
N ASN A 53 0.48 -0.70 -11.46
CA ASN A 53 1.61 -1.61 -11.27
C ASN A 53 2.41 -1.27 -10.00
N SER A 54 2.20 -2.03 -8.93
CA SER A 54 2.91 -1.87 -7.65
C SER A 54 4.39 -2.24 -7.72
N ARG A 55 4.78 -3.13 -8.64
CA ARG A 55 6.16 -3.63 -8.82
C ARG A 55 7.04 -2.68 -9.63
N PHE A 56 6.46 -1.66 -10.27
CA PHE A 56 7.21 -0.67 -11.03
C PHE A 56 8.05 0.21 -10.10
N LYS A 57 9.38 0.11 -10.23
CA LYS A 57 10.35 0.93 -9.49
C LYS A 57 10.40 2.37 -10.05
N LEU A 58 10.90 3.31 -9.25
CA LEU A 58 11.18 4.68 -9.69
C LEU A 58 12.26 4.66 -10.77
N PHE A 59 12.04 5.40 -11.86
CA PHE A 59 12.99 5.50 -12.98
C PHE A 59 13.98 6.64 -12.73
N PRO A 60 15.30 6.43 -12.88
CA PRO A 60 16.24 7.53 -13.08
C PRO A 60 16.01 8.08 -14.50
N GLY A 61 15.43 9.28 -14.62
CA GLY A 61 15.11 9.92 -15.90
C GLY A 61 13.65 10.36 -16.01
N LYS A 62 13.08 10.30 -17.22
CA LYS A 62 11.70 10.78 -17.47
C LYS A 62 10.68 9.89 -16.75
N LEU A 63 9.87 10.52 -15.90
CA LEU A 63 8.79 9.85 -15.17
C LEU A 63 7.81 9.20 -16.15
N LYS A 64 7.57 7.89 -15.97
CA LYS A 64 6.51 7.13 -16.67
C LYS A 64 5.38 6.85 -15.69
N SER A 65 4.13 6.80 -16.18
CA SER A 65 3.00 6.39 -15.35
C SER A 65 3.15 4.94 -14.91
N LYS A 66 2.78 4.65 -13.65
CA LYS A 66 2.63 3.27 -13.15
C LYS A 66 1.30 2.64 -13.54
N TRP A 67 0.41 3.43 -14.13
CA TRP A 67 -0.87 2.99 -14.65
C TRP A 67 -0.68 2.40 -16.04
N SER A 68 -1.20 1.20 -16.25
CA SER A 68 -1.24 0.50 -17.52
C SER A 68 -2.67 0.42 -18.03
N GLY A 69 -2.82 0.65 -19.35
CA GLY A 69 -3.94 0.21 -20.21
C GLY A 69 -5.35 0.64 -19.81
N PRO A 70 -6.21 1.02 -20.77
CA PRO A 70 -7.64 0.93 -20.55
C PRO A 70 -8.05 -0.56 -20.59
N PHE A 71 -8.58 -1.04 -19.48
CA PHE A 71 -9.20 -2.36 -19.37
C PHE A 71 -10.69 -2.20 -19.11
N VAL A 72 -11.47 -3.21 -19.47
CA VAL A 72 -12.90 -3.27 -19.16
C VAL A 72 -13.11 -4.29 -18.05
N VAL A 73 -13.95 -3.93 -17.08
CA VAL A 73 -14.39 -4.85 -16.02
C VAL A 73 -15.33 -5.89 -16.62
N LYS A 74 -14.98 -7.18 -16.50
CA LYS A 74 -15.81 -8.30 -16.94
C LYS A 74 -16.78 -8.73 -15.86
N GLU A 75 -16.26 -9.00 -14.67
CA GLU A 75 -17.03 -9.50 -13.53
C GLU A 75 -16.45 -8.92 -12.23
N VAL A 76 -17.33 -8.63 -11.27
CA VAL A 76 -16.96 -8.19 -9.92
C VAL A 76 -17.41 -9.26 -8.92
N PHE A 77 -16.46 -9.91 -8.27
CA PHE A 77 -16.76 -10.97 -7.33
C PHE A 77 -17.24 -10.42 -5.97
N PRO A 78 -18.06 -11.16 -5.21
CA PRO A 78 -18.56 -10.73 -3.90
C PRO A 78 -17.47 -10.39 -2.87
N HIS A 79 -16.28 -10.98 -3.03
CA HIS A 79 -15.12 -10.75 -2.17
C HIS A 79 -14.24 -9.56 -2.61
N GLY A 80 -14.67 -8.79 -3.62
CA GLY A 80 -14.02 -7.57 -4.08
C GLY A 80 -12.91 -7.76 -5.12
N ALA A 81 -12.64 -9.00 -5.55
CA ALA A 81 -11.82 -9.22 -6.73
C ALA A 81 -12.57 -8.77 -7.99
N VAL A 82 -11.82 -8.28 -8.98
CA VAL A 82 -12.36 -7.77 -10.23
C VAL A 82 -11.63 -8.44 -11.38
N GLU A 83 -12.35 -9.13 -12.24
CA GLU A 83 -11.79 -9.66 -13.49
C GLU A 83 -11.82 -8.56 -14.55
N ILE A 84 -10.68 -8.35 -15.21
CA ILE A 84 -10.52 -7.33 -16.25
C ILE A 84 -10.02 -7.97 -17.55
N PHE A 85 -10.39 -7.38 -18.68
CA PHE A 85 -9.95 -7.80 -20.01
C PHE A 85 -9.62 -6.58 -20.88
N LYS A 86 -8.88 -6.83 -21.95
CA LYS A 86 -8.48 -5.80 -22.90
C LYS A 86 -9.47 -5.76 -24.06
N SER A 87 -9.87 -4.55 -24.47
CA SER A 87 -10.77 -4.34 -25.61
C SER A 87 -10.15 -4.94 -26.88
N GLY A 88 -10.77 -5.99 -27.44
CA GLY A 88 -10.31 -6.71 -28.63
C GLY A 88 -9.74 -8.12 -28.38
N GLU A 89 -9.57 -8.52 -27.12
CA GLU A 89 -9.09 -9.85 -26.72
C GLU A 89 -10.07 -10.44 -25.68
N GLU A 90 -11.35 -10.63 -26.05
CA GLU A 90 -12.43 -11.07 -25.14
C GLU A 90 -12.16 -12.45 -24.50
N THR A 91 -11.23 -13.23 -25.06
CA THR A 91 -10.85 -14.56 -24.58
C THR A 91 -9.62 -14.57 -23.67
N GLN A 92 -8.83 -13.49 -23.62
CA GLN A 92 -7.69 -13.38 -22.72
C GLN A 92 -8.08 -12.58 -21.47
N SER A 93 -8.60 -13.30 -20.48
CA SER A 93 -8.72 -12.74 -19.13
C SER A 93 -7.33 -12.50 -18.55
N PHE A 94 -7.14 -11.35 -17.90
CA PHE A 94 -5.90 -11.08 -17.17
C PHE A 94 -5.94 -11.89 -15.86
N LYS A 95 -5.15 -12.96 -15.79
CA LYS A 95 -4.93 -13.75 -14.56
C LYS A 95 -3.86 -13.11 -13.67
#